data_AF-A0A6B1A647-F1
#
_entry.id   AF-A0A6B1A647-F1
#
_cell.length_a   1.000
_cell.length_b   1.000
_cell.length_c   1.000
_cell.angle_alpha   90.00
_cell.angle_beta   90.00
_cell.angle_gamma   90.00
#
_symmetry.space_group_name_H-M   'P 1'
#
loop_
_entity.id
_entity.type
_entity.pdbx_description
1 polymer ?
#
loop_
_entity_poly.entity_id
_entity_poly.type
_entity_poly.pdbx_seq_one_letter_code
_entity_poly.pdbx_strand_id
1 'polypeptide(L)'
;MSFPHYPNPARRARILEAQQLRMQGLTMRQIAERMHCSVSTVHAYLRDYELFRSDLIHELAADQIVEHLIHFANPDDPLHEQRRADLHELRLLLSAMPQICRAESDRSAELLQGGVAVDRYGARYPKADRLHP
;
A
#
# COMPACT_ATOMS: atom_id res chain seq x y z
N MET A 1 12.15 13.20 -17.87
CA MET A 1 11.93 12.08 -16.93
C MET A 1 10.48 11.67 -17.08
N SER A 2 10.19 10.48 -17.60
CA SER A 2 8.81 9.99 -17.73
C SER A 2 8.43 9.39 -16.38
N PHE A 3 7.39 9.93 -15.73
CA PHE A 3 6.77 9.26 -14.61
C PHE A 3 6.33 7.85 -15.08
N PRO A 4 6.52 6.79 -14.26
CA PRO A 4 6.02 5.47 -14.60
C PRO A 4 4.55 5.60 -15.00
N HIS A 5 4.16 4.95 -16.10
CA HIS A 5 2.83 5.09 -16.69
C HIS A 5 1.79 4.53 -15.74
N TYR A 6 1.26 5.42 -14.90
CA TYR A 6 0.34 5.11 -13.83
C TYR A 6 -0.98 4.60 -14.43
N PRO A 7 -1.60 3.53 -13.89
CA PRO A 7 -2.91 3.10 -14.36
C PRO A 7 -3.94 4.21 -14.11
N ASN A 8 -4.61 4.66 -15.18
CA ASN A 8 -5.68 5.65 -15.08
C ASN A 8 -6.77 5.21 -14.05
N PRO A 9 -7.61 6.13 -13.55
CA PRO A 9 -8.55 5.83 -12.47
C PRO A 9 -9.46 4.62 -12.72
N ALA A 10 -9.90 4.43 -13.97
CA ALA A 10 -10.72 3.28 -14.36
C ALA A 10 -9.95 1.95 -14.26
N ARG A 11 -8.68 1.92 -14.70
CA ARG A 11 -7.82 0.74 -14.57
C ARG A 11 -7.47 0.46 -13.12
N ARG A 12 -7.22 1.50 -12.33
CA ARG A 12 -7.00 1.42 -10.87
C ARG A 12 -8.17 0.73 -10.17
N ALA A 13 -9.41 1.13 -10.48
CA ALA A 13 -10.60 0.50 -9.91
C ALA A 13 -10.65 -1.02 -10.17
N ARG A 14 -10.35 -1.43 -11.41
CA ARG A 14 -10.28 -2.86 -11.78
C ARG A 14 -9.19 -3.62 -11.04
N ILE A 15 -8.02 -3.00 -10.85
CA ILE A 15 -6.91 -3.58 -10.09
C ILE A 15 -7.31 -3.84 -8.63
N LEU A 16 -7.95 -2.84 -7.98
CA LEU A 16 -8.41 -2.96 -6.60
C LEU A 16 -9.54 -3.98 -6.45
N GLU A 17 -10.49 -4.01 -7.38
CA GLU A 17 -11.56 -5.02 -7.42
C GLU A 17 -11.00 -6.44 -7.51
N ALA A 18 -10.06 -6.69 -8.42
CA ALA A 18 -9.40 -8.00 -8.56
C ALA A 18 -8.70 -8.42 -7.26
N GLN A 19 -8.00 -7.48 -6.60
CA GLN A 19 -7.32 -7.76 -5.35
C GLN A 19 -8.30 -8.04 -4.20
N GLN A 20 -9.40 -7.29 -4.10
CA GLN A 20 -10.43 -7.52 -3.09
C GLN A 20 -11.05 -8.92 -3.23
N LEU A 21 -11.39 -9.32 -4.45
CA LEU A 21 -11.90 -10.67 -4.72
C LEU A 21 -10.85 -11.75 -4.40
N ARG A 22 -9.56 -11.46 -4.65
CA ARG A 22 -8.47 -12.37 -4.28
C ARG A 22 -8.35 -12.53 -2.76
N MET A 23 -8.50 -11.45 -1.99
CA MET A 23 -8.51 -11.48 -0.53
C MET A 23 -9.71 -12.24 0.05
N GLN A 24 -10.83 -12.29 -0.67
CA GLN A 24 -11.99 -13.12 -0.33
C GLN A 24 -11.77 -14.63 -0.60
N GLY A 25 -10.59 -15.01 -1.10
CA GLY A 25 -10.23 -16.41 -1.35
C GLY A 25 -10.64 -16.92 -2.73
N LEU A 26 -11.13 -16.07 -3.65
CA LEU A 26 -11.49 -16.51 -4.99
C LEU A 26 -10.23 -16.89 -5.80
N THR A 27 -10.41 -17.89 -6.65
CA THR A 27 -9.42 -18.28 -7.65
C THR A 27 -9.41 -17.31 -8.83
N MET A 28 -8.30 -17.23 -9.57
CA MET A 28 -8.20 -16.34 -10.74
C MET A 28 -9.31 -16.60 -11.78
N ARG A 29 -9.76 -17.84 -11.93
CA ARG A 29 -10.86 -18.19 -12.85
C ARG A 29 -12.19 -17.61 -12.38
N GLN A 30 -12.51 -17.74 -11.10
CA GLN A 30 -13.73 -17.16 -10.52
C GLN A 30 -13.72 -15.64 -10.56
N ILE A 31 -12.55 -15.01 -10.35
CA ILE A 31 -12.38 -13.56 -10.48
C ILE A 31 -12.63 -13.14 -11.94
N ALA A 32 -12.06 -13.86 -12.90
CA ALA A 32 -12.24 -13.57 -14.33
C ALA A 32 -13.71 -13.69 -14.77
N GLU A 33 -14.40 -14.74 -14.31
CA GLU A 33 -15.84 -14.94 -14.51
C GLU A 33 -16.64 -13.78 -13.91
N ARG A 34 -16.34 -13.36 -12.67
CA ARG A 34 -17.06 -12.29 -11.97
C ARG A 34 -16.82 -10.89 -12.54
N MET A 35 -15.61 -10.63 -13.02
CA MET A 35 -15.23 -9.35 -13.63
C MET A 35 -15.55 -9.28 -15.14
N HIS A 36 -16.07 -10.37 -15.71
CA HIS A 36 -16.33 -10.54 -17.14
C HIS A 36 -15.10 -10.28 -18.01
N CYS A 37 -13.96 -10.84 -17.63
CA CYS A 37 -12.70 -10.69 -18.36
C CYS A 37 -11.94 -12.02 -18.45
N SER A 38 -10.77 -12.00 -19.10
CA SER A 38 -9.94 -13.20 -19.23
C SER A 38 -9.08 -13.44 -17.99
N VAL A 39 -8.69 -14.70 -17.74
CA VAL A 39 -7.79 -15.05 -16.63
C VAL A 39 -6.44 -14.34 -16.73
N SER A 40 -5.91 -14.16 -17.95
CA SER A 40 -4.67 -13.40 -18.16
C SER A 40 -4.82 -11.92 -17.82
N THR A 41 -6.00 -11.34 -18.04
CA THR A 41 -6.32 -9.98 -17.60
C THR A 41 -6.29 -9.87 -16.08
N VAL A 42 -6.89 -10.83 -15.36
CA VAL A 42 -6.83 -10.87 -13.88
C VAL A 42 -5.39 -10.99 -13.39
N HIS A 43 -4.59 -11.85 -14.02
CA HIS A 43 -3.18 -11.98 -13.67
C HIS A 43 -2.42 -10.66 -13.86
N ALA A 44 -2.69 -9.92 -14.94
CA ALA A 44 -2.10 -8.60 -15.15
C ALA A 44 -2.53 -7.61 -14.05
N TYR A 45 -3.80 -7.59 -13.67
CA TYR A 45 -4.28 -6.72 -12.58
C TYR A 45 -3.62 -7.01 -11.23
N LEU A 46 -3.50 -8.29 -10.85
CA LEU A 46 -2.87 -8.65 -9.58
C LEU A 46 -1.37 -8.33 -9.56
N ARG A 47 -0.67 -8.56 -10.67
CA ARG A 47 0.73 -8.15 -10.81
C ARG A 47 0.88 -6.63 -10.74
N ASP A 48 0.02 -5.90 -11.43
CA ASP A 48 0.03 -4.44 -11.42
C ASP A 48 -0.29 -3.92 -10.00
N TYR A 49 -1.18 -4.58 -9.23
CA TYR A 49 -1.41 -4.24 -7.83
C TYR A 49 -0.13 -4.37 -6.98
N GLU A 50 0.63 -5.45 -7.14
CA GLU A 50 1.88 -5.64 -6.39
C GLU A 50 2.94 -4.60 -6.77
N LEU A 51 3.04 -4.26 -8.05
CA LEU A 51 4.02 -3.28 -8.55
C LEU A 51 3.71 -1.85 -8.11
N PHE A 52 2.42 -1.49 -8.07
CA PHE A 52 1.99 -0.12 -7.79
C PHE A 52 1.33 0.02 -6.42
N ARG A 53 1.45 -0.96 -5.51
CA ARG A 53 0.70 -0.99 -4.25
C ARG A 53 0.88 0.28 -3.42
N SER A 54 2.13 0.69 -3.20
CA SER A 54 2.45 1.86 -2.38
C SER A 54 1.91 3.14 -3.00
N ASP A 55 2.09 3.27 -4.31
CA ASP A 55 1.59 4.39 -5.09
C ASP A 55 0.06 4.46 -5.06
N LEU A 56 -0.62 3.31 -5.19
CA LEU A 56 -2.08 3.21 -5.12
C LEU A 56 -2.60 3.65 -3.74
N ILE A 57 -1.90 3.27 -2.68
CA ILE A 57 -2.23 3.68 -1.31
C ILE A 57 -2.04 5.19 -1.15
N HIS A 58 -0.94 5.76 -1.65
CA HIS A 58 -0.69 7.20 -1.55
C HIS A 58 -1.77 8.03 -2.26
N GLU A 59 -2.15 7.65 -3.48
CA GLU A 59 -3.20 8.37 -4.24
C GLU A 59 -4.58 8.23 -3.60
N LEU A 60 -4.96 7.04 -3.14
CA LEU A 60 -6.24 6.84 -2.46
C LEU A 60 -6.31 7.62 -1.15
N ALA A 61 -5.20 7.67 -0.40
CA ALA A 61 -5.11 8.47 0.81
C ALA A 61 -5.25 9.97 0.49
N ALA A 62 -4.63 10.44 -0.60
CA ALA A 62 -4.77 11.83 -1.06
C ALA A 62 -6.22 12.17 -1.44
N ASP A 63 -6.87 11.31 -2.24
CA ASP A 63 -8.27 11.45 -2.64
C ASP A 63 -9.18 11.54 -1.38
N GLN A 64 -8.95 10.67 -0.39
CA GLN A 64 -9.73 10.63 0.85
C GLN A 64 -9.50 11.87 1.72
N ILE A 65 -8.26 12.38 1.80
CA ILE A 65 -7.94 13.63 2.51
C ILE A 65 -8.65 14.82 1.86
N VAL A 66 -8.60 14.92 0.53
CA VAL A 66 -9.27 16.00 -0.22
C VAL A 66 -10.78 15.95 0.02
N GLU A 67 -11.40 14.78 -0.04
CA GLU A 67 -12.82 14.60 0.27
C GLU A 67 -13.17 15.07 1.69
N HIS A 68 -12.38 14.67 2.69
CA HIS A 68 -12.59 15.10 4.07
C HIS A 68 -12.45 16.62 4.23
N LEU A 69 -11.49 17.25 3.56
CA LEU A 69 -11.30 18.71 3.60
C LEU A 69 -12.46 19.47 2.94
N ILE A 70 -12.97 18.99 1.80
CA ILE A 70 -14.10 19.61 1.10
C ILE A 70 -15.35 19.56 1.98
N HIS A 71 -15.63 18.40 2.59
CA HIS A 71 -16.81 18.25 3.44
C HIS A 71 -16.68 18.93 4.81
N PHE A 72 -15.48 19.00 5.37
CA PHE A 72 -15.23 19.77 6.58
C PHE A 72 -15.52 21.27 6.39
N ALA A 73 -15.36 21.80 5.18
CA ALA A 73 -15.74 23.18 4.89
C ALA A 73 -17.26 23.43 4.96
N ASN A 74 -18.09 22.38 5.03
CA ASN A 74 -19.53 22.49 5.24
C ASN A 74 -19.88 22.29 6.73
N PRO A 75 -20.27 23.37 7.45
CA PRO A 75 -20.63 23.29 8.87
C PRO A 75 -21.96 22.57 9.12
N ASP A 76 -22.82 22.45 8.09
CA ASP A 76 -24.11 21.76 8.18
C ASP A 76 -24.02 20.26 7.86
N ASP A 77 -22.82 19.72 7.65
CA ASP A 77 -22.63 18.28 7.45
C ASP A 77 -22.97 17.52 8.74
N PRO A 78 -23.94 16.57 8.74
CA PRO A 78 -24.26 15.77 9.92
C PRO A 78 -23.08 14.95 10.45
N LEU A 79 -22.02 14.75 9.65
CA LEU A 79 -20.78 14.07 10.03
C LEU A 79 -19.63 15.03 10.35
N HIS A 80 -19.87 16.34 10.46
CA HIS A 80 -18.83 17.36 10.63
C HIS A 80 -17.89 17.10 11.82
N GLU A 81 -18.43 16.74 12.98
CA GLU A 81 -17.62 16.41 14.18
C GLU A 81 -16.79 15.13 14.00
N GLN A 82 -17.34 14.09 13.34
CA GLN A 82 -16.59 12.88 13.02
C GLN A 82 -15.42 13.21 12.08
N ARG A 83 -15.66 13.96 11.00
CA ARG A 83 -14.61 14.38 10.07
C ARG A 83 -13.55 15.24 10.73
N ARG A 84 -13.94 16.08 11.69
CA ARG A 84 -13.00 16.89 12.49
C ARG A 84 -12.08 16.00 13.33
N ALA A 85 -12.62 14.95 13.95
CA ALA A 85 -11.83 13.97 14.70
C ALA A 85 -10.86 13.21 13.77
N ASP A 86 -11.36 12.73 12.62
CA ASP A 86 -10.55 12.01 11.63
C ASP A 86 -9.40 12.89 11.10
N LEU A 87 -9.66 14.17 10.78
CA LEU A 87 -8.63 15.12 10.36
C LEU A 87 -7.59 15.41 11.46
N HIS A 88 -8.02 15.45 12.73
CA HIS A 88 -7.11 15.62 13.85
C HIS A 88 -6.20 14.41 14.03
N GLU A 89 -6.75 13.20 13.96
CA GLU A 89 -5.96 11.96 14.00
C GLU A 89 -4.97 11.89 12.84
N LEU A 90 -5.42 12.20 11.62
CA LEU A 90 -4.57 12.25 10.43
C LEU A 90 -3.42 13.27 10.61
N ARG A 91 -3.71 14.44 11.16
CA ARG A 91 -2.67 15.45 11.48
C ARG A 91 -1.65 14.91 12.47
N LEU A 92 -2.09 14.22 13.52
CA LEU A 92 -1.18 13.61 14.49
C LEU A 92 -0.28 12.55 13.82
N LEU A 93 -0.85 11.66 13.01
CA LEU A 93 -0.10 10.64 12.28
C LEU A 93 0.93 11.27 11.34
N LEU A 94 0.54 12.24 10.52
CA LEU A 94 1.44 12.96 9.61
C LEU A 94 2.57 13.67 10.37
N SER A 95 2.28 14.25 11.54
CA SER A 95 3.30 14.89 12.38
C SER A 95 4.29 13.90 13.00
N ALA A 96 3.88 12.65 13.21
CA ALA A 96 4.74 11.57 13.69
C ALA A 96 5.54 10.89 12.57
N MET A 97 5.11 10.99 11.30
CA MET A 97 5.76 10.32 10.17
C MET A 97 7.27 10.57 10.03
N PRO A 98 7.82 11.79 10.23
CA PRO A 98 9.28 11.99 10.14
C PRO A 98 10.07 11.13 11.13
N GLN A 99 9.49 10.82 12.28
CA GLN A 99 10.10 9.98 13.31
C GLN A 99 9.97 8.50 12.96
N ILE A 100 8.81 8.11 12.42
CA ILE A 100 8.52 6.73 11.97
C ILE A 100 9.41 6.35 10.79
N CYS A 101 9.50 7.19 9.75
CA CYS A 101 10.33 6.93 8.57
C CYS A 101 11.82 6.86 8.92
N ARG A 102 12.30 7.63 9.91
CA ARG A 102 13.67 7.53 10.42
C ARG A 102 13.89 6.22 11.17
N ALA A 103 13.00 5.88 12.10
CA ALA A 103 13.09 4.64 12.86
C ALA A 103 13.02 3.38 11.99
N GLU A 104 12.21 3.38 10.92
CA GLU A 104 12.20 2.29 9.94
C GLU A 104 13.47 2.24 9.11
N SER A 105 14.00 3.39 8.66
CA SER A 105 15.28 3.43 7.94
C SER A 105 16.43 2.92 8.80
N ASP A 106 16.47 3.28 10.08
CA ASP A 106 17.49 2.84 11.03
C ASP A 106 17.37 1.33 11.30
N ARG A 107 16.16 0.79 11.48
CA ARG A 107 15.92 -0.66 11.59
C ARG A 107 16.30 -1.41 10.33
N SER A 108 15.99 -0.88 9.15
CA SER A 108 16.39 -1.46 7.87
C SER A 108 17.90 -1.39 7.67
N ALA A 109 18.56 -0.32 8.12
CA ALA A 109 20.02 -0.20 8.11
C ALA A 109 20.68 -1.20 9.07
N GLU A 110 20.12 -1.44 10.27
CA GLU A 110 20.55 -2.50 11.19
C GLU A 110 20.37 -3.90 10.58
N LEU A 111 19.29 -4.15 9.85
CA LEU A 111 19.07 -5.42 9.13
C LEU A 111 20.06 -5.63 7.97
N LEU A 112 20.59 -4.55 7.41
CA LEU A 112 21.59 -4.55 6.33
C LEU A 112 23.03 -4.47 6.84
N GLN A 113 23.27 -4.33 8.15
CA GLN A 113 24.60 -4.45 8.72
C GLN A 113 25.13 -5.86 8.40
N GLY A 114 26.20 -5.89 7.59
CA GLY A 114 26.81 -7.12 7.11
C GLY A 114 27.19 -8.03 8.27
N GLY A 115 26.59 -9.22 8.32
CA GLY A 115 26.87 -10.22 9.35
C GLY A 115 25.67 -11.02 9.82
N VAL A 116 24.43 -10.59 9.51
CA VAL A 116 23.21 -11.33 9.85
C VAL A 116 22.45 -11.72 8.58
N ALA A 117 22.08 -12.99 8.46
CA ALA A 117 21.15 -13.51 7.47
C ALA A 117 19.77 -13.68 8.12
N VAL A 118 18.72 -13.39 7.36
CA VAL A 118 17.33 -13.58 7.78
C VAL A 118 16.70 -14.61 6.86
N ASP A 119 16.07 -15.63 7.43
CA ASP A 119 15.38 -16.65 6.64
C ASP A 119 14.00 -16.16 6.14
N ARG A 120 13.33 -16.99 5.34
CA ARG A 120 12.00 -16.69 4.79
C ARG A 120 10.87 -16.58 5.84
N TYR A 121 11.16 -16.87 7.11
CA TYR A 121 10.24 -16.79 8.25
C TYR A 121 10.64 -15.70 9.25
N GLY A 122 11.69 -14.94 8.97
CA GLY A 122 12.16 -13.83 9.81
C GLY A 122 13.14 -14.23 10.92
N ALA A 123 13.60 -15.48 10.99
CA ALA A 123 14.58 -15.91 11.98
C ALA A 123 15.99 -15.41 11.61
N ARG A 124 16.72 -14.90 12.61
CA ARG A 124 18.03 -14.25 12.45
C ARG A 124 19.16 -15.22 12.76
N TYR A 125 20.15 -15.28 11.88
CA TYR A 125 21.35 -16.10 12.07
C TYR A 125 22.62 -15.33 11.66
N PRO A 126 23.75 -15.52 12.37
CA PRO A 126 25.02 -14.96 11.93
C PRO A 126 25.42 -15.57 10.58
N LYS A 127 25.83 -14.73 9.61
CA LYS A 127 26.45 -15.18 8.36
C LYS A 127 27.78 -15.83 8.74
N ALA A 128 27.97 -17.10 8.36
CA ALA A 128 29.27 -17.75 8.53
C ALA A 128 30.33 -16.96 7.75
N ASP A 129 31.36 -16.46 8.44
CA ASP A 129 32.52 -15.87 7.80
C ASP A 129 33.09 -16.88 6.82
N ARG A 130 33.14 -16.52 5.54
CA ARG A 130 33.88 -17.30 4.54
C ARG A 130 35.37 -17.10 4.80
N LEU A 131 35.90 -17.75 5.84
CA LEU A 131 37.31 -18.10 5.89
C LEU A 131 37.52 -19.19 4.83
N HIS A 132 37.88 -18.77 3.62
CA HIS A 132 38.41 -19.70 2.63
C HIS A 132 39.81 -20.15 3.07
N PRO A 133 40.16 -21.44 2.88
CA PRO A 133 41.48 -22.00 3.21
C PRO A 133 42.60 -21.42 2.34
#